data_AF-A0A497JEJ0-F1
#
_entry.id   AF-A0A497JEJ0-F1
#
_cell.length_a   1.000
_cell.length_b   1.000
_cell.length_c   1.000
_cell.angle_alpha   90.00
_cell.angle_beta   90.00
_cell.angle_gamma   90.00
#
_symmetry.space_group_name_H-M   'P 1'
#
loop_
_entity.id
_entity.type
_entity.pdbx_description
1 polymer ?
#
loop_
_entity_poly.entity_id
_entity_poly.type
_entity_poly.pdbx_seq_one_letter_code
_entity_poly.pdbx_strand_id
1 'polypeptide(L)'
;MKRERILVTCALPYVNNVPHIGNIVGSHLPADIFARFCRLLGHEIIFIGGSDEHGTPIEVAAEKLGVTPKELCDKYYEVHREIYSWLDISYDNFSRTSLPEHHKTTREFFMKIYEHGYVSEGKLSLPYCENCNRVLPDR
;
A
#
# COMPACT_ATOMS: atom_id res chain seq x y z
N MET A 1 -6.76 -21.81 -26.78
CA MET A 1 -6.68 -21.67 -25.31
C MET A 1 -7.95 -21.04 -24.79
N LYS A 2 -8.42 -21.44 -23.61
CA LYS A 2 -9.55 -20.81 -22.93
C LYS A 2 -9.10 -19.44 -22.43
N ARG A 3 -9.86 -18.37 -22.73
CA ARG A 3 -9.62 -17.03 -22.18
C ARG A 3 -10.12 -17.00 -20.73
N GLU A 4 -9.35 -16.39 -19.85
CA GLU A 4 -9.64 -16.29 -18.42
C GLU A 4 -9.64 -14.83 -17.98
N ARG A 5 -10.30 -14.57 -16.85
CA ARG A 5 -10.28 -13.28 -16.16
C ARG A 5 -9.29 -13.36 -15.02
N ILE A 6 -8.24 -12.54 -15.07
CA ILE A 6 -7.10 -12.60 -14.16
C ILE A 6 -6.95 -11.26 -13.45
N LEU A 7 -6.91 -11.29 -12.12
CA LEU A 7 -6.51 -10.16 -11.30
C LEU A 7 -5.06 -10.36 -10.86
N VAL A 8 -4.18 -9.44 -11.22
CA VAL A 8 -2.80 -9.41 -10.75
C VAL A 8 -2.63 -8.24 -9.79
N THR A 9 -1.99 -8.50 -8.66
CA THR A 9 -1.63 -7.48 -7.66
C THR A 9 -0.17 -7.62 -7.30
N CYS A 10 0.50 -6.51 -7.02
CA CYS A 10 1.82 -6.49 -6.40
C CYS A 10 1.72 -6.02 -4.94
N ALA A 11 2.74 -6.31 -4.14
CA ALA A 11 2.82 -5.74 -2.80
C ALA A 11 2.82 -4.20 -2.85
N LEU A 12 2.09 -3.57 -1.94
CA LEU A 12 2.03 -2.11 -1.84
C LEU A 12 3.32 -1.59 -1.18
N PRO A 13 4.15 -0.80 -1.86
CA PRO A 13 5.29 -0.13 -1.23
C PRO A 13 4.84 0.88 -0.17
N TYR A 14 5.53 0.87 0.97
CA TYR A 14 5.44 1.94 1.96
C TYR A 14 6.04 3.23 1.41
N VAL A 15 5.24 4.31 1.34
CA VAL A 15 5.67 5.60 0.76
C VAL A 15 6.35 6.53 1.74
N ASN A 16 7.25 6.00 2.57
CA ASN A 16 8.12 6.82 3.42
C ASN A 16 9.53 6.98 2.85
N ASN A 17 9.87 6.32 1.73
CA ASN A 17 11.20 6.33 1.11
C ASN A 17 11.12 6.07 -0.41
N VAL A 18 12.25 6.27 -1.11
CA VAL A 18 12.40 5.93 -2.53
C VAL A 18 12.59 4.41 -2.68
N PRO A 19 11.91 3.73 -3.63
CA PRO A 19 12.08 2.30 -3.84
C PRO A 19 13.48 1.99 -4.41
N HIS A 20 14.11 0.94 -3.92
CA HIS A 20 15.35 0.41 -4.49
C HIS A 20 15.07 -0.79 -5.42
N ILE A 21 16.09 -1.23 -6.17
CA ILE A 21 15.99 -2.35 -7.12
C ILE A 21 15.37 -3.60 -6.49
N GLY A 22 15.75 -3.93 -5.25
CA GLY A 22 15.14 -5.05 -4.51
C GLY A 22 13.61 -5.00 -4.39
N ASN A 23 13.00 -3.82 -4.20
CA ASN A 23 11.54 -3.69 -4.14
C ASN A 23 10.92 -3.96 -5.52
N ILE A 24 11.56 -3.47 -6.57
CA ILE A 24 11.10 -3.60 -7.96
C ILE A 24 11.15 -5.07 -8.39
N VAL A 25 12.31 -5.71 -8.26
CA VAL A 25 12.52 -7.11 -8.71
C VAL A 25 11.80 -8.12 -7.85
N GLY A 26 11.54 -7.80 -6.58
CA GLY A 26 10.86 -8.71 -5.65
C GLY A 26 9.33 -8.76 -5.79
N SER A 27 8.72 -7.79 -6.49
CA SER A 27 7.26 -7.65 -6.52
C SER A 27 6.74 -7.13 -7.87
N HIS A 28 7.11 -5.90 -8.21
CA HIS A 28 6.49 -5.17 -9.32
C HIS A 28 6.90 -5.72 -10.70
N LEU A 29 8.19 -6.00 -10.90
CA LEU A 29 8.70 -6.48 -12.18
C LEU A 29 8.23 -7.90 -12.53
N PRO A 30 8.27 -8.89 -11.62
CA PRO A 30 7.70 -10.21 -11.91
C PRO A 30 6.20 -10.17 -12.20
N ALA A 31 5.45 -9.34 -11.46
CA ALA A 31 4.02 -9.15 -11.69
C ALA A 31 3.73 -8.54 -13.07
N ASP A 32 4.54 -7.57 -13.50
CA ASP A 32 4.46 -6.96 -14.83
C ASP A 32 4.74 -7.96 -15.95
N ILE A 33 5.82 -8.75 -15.83
CA ILE A 33 6.18 -9.80 -16.80
C ILE A 33 5.02 -10.78 -16.96
N PHE A 34 4.43 -11.23 -15.84
CA PHE A 34 3.28 -12.12 -15.86
C PHE A 34 2.05 -11.47 -16.50
N ALA A 35 1.77 -10.21 -16.14
CA ALA A 35 0.63 -9.49 -16.68
C ALA A 35 0.73 -9.32 -18.21
N ARG A 36 1.90 -8.94 -18.71
CA ARG A 36 2.19 -8.83 -20.16
C ARG A 36 2.07 -10.18 -20.86
N PHE A 37 2.58 -11.25 -20.27
CA PHE A 37 2.43 -12.60 -20.80
C PHE A 37 0.96 -13.01 -20.92
N CYS A 38 0.15 -12.77 -19.88
CA CYS A 38 -1.29 -13.03 -19.92
C CYS A 38 -2.02 -12.20 -20.99
N ARG A 39 -1.66 -10.92 -21.16
CA ARG A 39 -2.20 -10.06 -22.24
C ARG A 39 -1.87 -10.64 -23.61
N LEU A 40 -0.63 -11.08 -23.84
CA LEU A 40 -0.19 -11.69 -25.10
C LEU A 40 -0.95 -12.98 -25.45
N LEU A 41 -1.30 -13.78 -24.43
CA LEU A 41 -2.13 -14.97 -24.59
C LEU A 41 -3.63 -14.67 -24.82
N GLY A 42 -4.03 -13.39 -24.73
CA GLY A 42 -5.41 -12.95 -24.94
C GLY A 42 -6.33 -13.17 -23.74
N HIS A 43 -5.78 -13.26 -22.53
CA HIS A 43 -6.58 -13.22 -21.29
C HIS A 43 -7.12 -11.81 -21.03
N GLU A 44 -8.26 -11.72 -20.36
CA GLU A 44 -8.77 -10.47 -19.81
C GLU A 44 -8.11 -10.27 -18.44
N ILE A 45 -7.30 -9.23 -18.31
CA ILE A 45 -6.47 -9.04 -17.12
C ILE A 45 -6.54 -7.60 -16.63
N ILE A 46 -6.54 -7.46 -15.32
CA ILE A 46 -6.35 -6.19 -14.63
C ILE A 46 -5.16 -6.35 -13.68
N PHE A 47 -4.15 -5.50 -13.86
CA PHE A 47 -2.97 -5.40 -13.01
C PHE A 47 -3.06 -4.15 -12.14
N ILE A 48 -3.20 -4.36 -10.83
CA ILE A 48 -3.38 -3.30 -9.84
C ILE A 48 -2.11 -3.15 -8.99
N GLY A 49 -1.66 -1.91 -8.83
CA GLY A 49 -0.65 -1.52 -7.84
C GLY A 49 -1.14 -0.36 -6.97
N GLY A 50 -0.25 0.13 -6.10
CA GLY A 50 -0.52 1.34 -5.35
C GLY A 50 0.48 1.59 -4.22
N SER A 51 0.21 2.59 -3.40
CA SER A 51 1.00 2.97 -2.23
C SER A 51 0.33 2.59 -0.91
N ASP A 52 1.13 2.09 0.04
CA ASP A 52 0.75 1.97 1.44
C ASP A 52 1.17 3.25 2.19
N GLU A 53 0.17 3.98 2.68
CA GLU A 53 0.28 5.36 3.15
C GLU A 53 -0.07 5.53 4.64
N HIS A 54 -0.24 4.42 5.36
CA HIS A 54 -0.62 4.46 6.78
C HIS A 54 0.49 3.90 7.68
N GLY A 55 0.45 4.29 8.95
CA GLY A 55 1.26 3.72 10.02
C GLY A 55 2.36 4.65 10.56
N THR A 56 2.88 4.26 11.72
CA THR A 56 3.85 5.04 12.51
C THR A 56 5.14 5.42 11.76
N PRO A 57 5.70 4.60 10.85
CA PRO A 57 6.88 5.01 10.08
C PRO A 57 6.68 6.26 9.24
N ILE A 58 5.46 6.49 8.75
CA ILE A 58 5.10 7.68 7.96
C ILE A 58 4.99 8.90 8.87
N GLU A 59 4.31 8.76 10.02
CA GLU A 59 4.21 9.84 11.02
C GLU A 59 5.59 10.29 11.52
N VAL A 60 6.46 9.34 11.87
CA VAL A 60 7.82 9.62 12.33
C VAL A 60 8.68 10.26 11.23
N ALA A 61 8.54 9.82 9.97
CA ALA A 61 9.26 10.43 8.85
C ALA A 61 8.78 11.86 8.57
N ALA A 62 7.47 12.10 8.64
CA ALA A 62 6.87 13.40 8.45
C ALA A 62 7.30 14.38 9.55
N GLU A 63 7.29 13.94 10.81
CA GLU A 63 7.77 14.69 11.98
C GLU A 63 9.25 15.11 11.81
N LYS A 64 10.11 14.18 11.40
CA LYS A 64 11.54 14.45 11.15
C LYS A 64 11.79 15.48 10.04
N LEU A 65 10.89 15.53 9.05
CA LEU A 65 10.99 16.44 7.92
C LEU A 65 10.21 17.75 8.12
N GLY A 66 9.49 17.89 9.24
CA GLY A 66 8.68 19.08 9.54
C GLY A 66 7.50 19.25 8.58
N VAL A 67 6.97 18.16 8.02
CA VAL A 67 5.82 18.16 7.10
C VAL A 67 4.67 17.34 7.68
N THR A 68 3.48 17.46 7.10
CA THR A 68 2.36 16.58 7.44
C THR A 68 2.53 15.19 6.82
N PRO A 69 1.94 14.12 7.42
CA PRO A 69 1.92 12.79 6.81
C PRO A 69 1.37 12.79 5.39
N LYS A 70 0.33 13.59 5.14
CA LYS A 70 -0.28 13.73 3.81
C LYS A 70 0.72 14.30 2.79
N GLU A 71 1.42 15.38 3.13
CA GLU A 71 2.42 15.97 2.23
C GLU A 71 3.56 15.00 1.93
N LEU A 72 3.99 14.22 2.94
CA LEU A 72 4.99 13.18 2.76
C LEU A 72 4.51 12.12 1.77
N CYS A 73 3.32 11.55 1.99
CA CYS A 73 2.74 10.53 1.14
C CYS A 73 2.49 11.05 -0.28
N ASP A 74 1.97 12.27 -0.43
CA ASP A 74 1.76 12.89 -1.75
C ASP A 74 3.06 13.01 -2.54
N LYS A 75 4.15 13.44 -1.88
CA LYS A 75 5.47 13.54 -2.49
C LYS A 75 5.99 12.17 -2.94
N TYR A 76 6.00 11.20 -2.03
CA TYR A 76 6.59 9.89 -2.35
C TYR A 76 5.71 9.07 -3.29
N TYR A 77 4.39 9.25 -3.27
CA TYR A 77 3.50 8.66 -4.26
C TYR A 77 3.91 9.06 -5.68
N GLU A 78 4.15 10.35 -5.93
CA GLU A 78 4.59 10.83 -7.24
C GLU A 78 5.97 10.28 -7.62
N VAL A 79 6.92 10.23 -6.68
CA VAL A 79 8.25 9.61 -6.91
C VAL A 79 8.12 8.13 -7.33
N HIS A 80 7.30 7.36 -6.63
CA HIS A 80 7.04 5.96 -6.98
C HIS A 80 6.38 5.86 -8.37
N ARG A 81 5.37 6.68 -8.63
CA ARG A 81 4.65 6.71 -9.91
C ARG A 81 5.59 7.01 -11.08
N GLU A 82 6.46 7.99 -10.93
CA GLU A 82 7.48 8.35 -11.93
C GLU A 82 8.46 7.20 -12.20
N ILE A 83 8.97 6.56 -11.14
CA ILE A 83 9.90 5.43 -11.27
C ILE A 83 9.23 4.26 -11.99
N TYR A 84 8.03 3.86 -11.57
CA TYR A 84 7.32 2.75 -12.21
C TYR A 84 6.89 3.07 -13.64
N SER A 85 6.53 4.32 -13.93
CA SER A 85 6.25 4.77 -15.29
C SER A 85 7.52 4.75 -16.16
N TRP A 86 8.67 5.14 -15.61
CA TRP A 86 9.94 5.12 -16.33
C TRP A 86 10.40 3.69 -16.64
N LEU A 87 10.14 2.75 -15.74
CA LEU A 87 10.37 1.31 -15.94
C LEU A 87 9.34 0.63 -16.85
N ASP A 88 8.34 1.37 -17.35
CA ASP A 88 7.22 0.85 -18.13
C ASP A 88 6.46 -0.27 -17.41
N ILE A 89 6.18 -0.12 -16.12
CA ILE A 89 5.32 -1.07 -15.40
C ILE A 89 3.86 -0.84 -15.84
N SER A 90 3.25 -1.89 -16.39
CA SER A 90 1.97 -1.85 -17.09
C SER A 90 0.75 -1.99 -16.17
N TYR A 91 0.70 -1.19 -15.10
CA TYR A 91 -0.49 -1.12 -14.25
C TYR A 91 -1.71 -0.64 -15.04
N ASP A 92 -2.84 -1.30 -14.84
CA ASP A 92 -4.14 -0.79 -15.29
C ASP A 92 -4.67 0.27 -14.30
N ASN A 93 -4.28 0.18 -13.02
CA ASN A 93 -4.49 1.22 -12.02
C ASN A 93 -3.41 1.17 -10.94
N PHE A 94 -2.83 2.32 -10.62
CA PHE A 94 -1.91 2.50 -9.50
C PHE A 94 -2.58 3.45 -8.50
N SER A 95 -2.99 2.93 -7.33
CA SER A 95 -3.86 3.63 -6.38
C SER A 95 -3.18 3.97 -5.06
N ARG A 96 -3.94 4.47 -4.09
CA ARG A 96 -3.45 4.91 -2.77
C ARG A 96 -4.36 4.43 -1.66
N THR A 97 -3.79 3.95 -0.56
CA THR A 97 -4.54 3.49 0.63
C THR A 97 -5.15 4.64 1.44
N SER A 98 -4.73 5.87 1.19
CA SER A 98 -5.31 7.09 1.82
C SER A 98 -6.60 7.58 1.15
N LEU A 99 -7.05 6.94 0.06
CA LEU A 99 -8.28 7.35 -0.63
C LEU A 99 -9.52 7.06 0.21
N PRO A 100 -10.57 7.93 0.14
CA PRO A 100 -11.82 7.72 0.85
C PRO A 100 -12.48 6.36 0.59
N GLU A 101 -12.36 5.83 -0.63
CA GLU A 101 -12.89 4.51 -0.99
C GLU A 101 -12.22 3.37 -0.21
N HIS A 102 -10.90 3.47 0.03
CA HIS A 102 -10.19 2.50 0.85
C HIS A 102 -10.67 2.55 2.31
N HIS A 103 -10.81 3.75 2.88
CA HIS A 103 -11.34 3.90 4.24
C HIS A 103 -12.75 3.34 4.39
N LYS A 104 -13.62 3.61 3.41
CA LYS A 104 -14.98 3.08 3.39
C LYS A 104 -14.97 1.55 3.32
N THR A 105 -14.21 0.97 2.39
CA THR A 105 -14.10 -0.49 2.22
C THR A 105 -13.56 -1.15 3.48
N THR A 106 -12.48 -0.63 4.06
CA THR A 106 -11.89 -1.16 5.30
C THR A 106 -12.88 -1.11 6.47
N ARG A 107 -13.63 -0.01 6.62
CA ARG A 107 -14.67 0.10 7.64
C ARG A 107 -15.78 -0.93 7.43
N GLU A 108 -16.26 -1.12 6.21
CA GLU A 108 -17.28 -2.11 5.89
C GLU A 108 -16.82 -3.54 6.18
N PHE A 109 -15.57 -3.88 5.82
CA PHE A 109 -14.96 -5.16 6.14
C PHE A 109 -14.86 -5.38 7.65
N PHE A 110 -14.33 -4.40 8.39
CA PHE A 110 -14.23 -4.47 9.83
C PHE A 110 -15.59 -4.67 10.50
N MET A 111 -16.60 -3.89 10.11
CA MET A 111 -17.94 -3.99 10.70
C MET A 111 -18.55 -5.37 10.48
N LYS A 112 -18.40 -5.97 9.29
CA LYS A 112 -18.87 -7.34 9.06
C LYS A 112 -18.18 -8.33 10.00
N ILE A 113 -16.86 -8.25 10.16
CA ILE A 113 -16.11 -9.16 11.04
C ILE A 113 -16.53 -8.96 12.51
N TYR A 114 -16.73 -7.70 12.93
CA TYR A 114 -17.19 -7.33 14.27
C TYR A 114 -18.60 -7.86 14.56
N GLU A 115 -19.56 -7.63 13.65
CA GLU A 115 -20.96 -8.04 13.79
C GLU A 115 -21.14 -9.56 13.82
N HIS A 116 -20.24 -10.32 13.19
CA HIS A 116 -20.24 -11.79 13.25
C HIS A 116 -19.53 -12.36 14.50
N GLY A 117 -19.10 -11.50 15.43
CA GLY A 117 -18.50 -11.94 16.69
C GLY A 117 -17.07 -12.46 16.57
N TYR A 118 -16.37 -12.18 15.45
CA TYR A 118 -14.98 -12.59 15.26
C TYR A 118 -13.96 -11.61 15.88
N VAL A 119 -14.42 -10.48 16.41
CA VAL A 119 -13.60 -9.50 17.13
C VAL A 119 -13.89 -9.62 18.62
N SER A 120 -12.84 -9.70 19.42
CA SER A 120 -12.94 -9.63 20.88
C SER A 120 -12.16 -8.43 21.40
N GLU A 121 -12.72 -7.75 22.39
CA GLU A 121 -12.07 -6.63 23.04
C GLU A 121 -11.18 -7.14 24.18
N GLY A 122 -10.00 -6.55 24.31
CA GLY A 122 -9.03 -6.87 25.35
C GLY A 122 -8.34 -5.61 25.85
N LYS A 123 -7.67 -5.74 27.00
CA LYS A 123 -6.81 -4.68 27.55
C LYS A 123 -5.36 -5.08 27.37
N LEU A 124 -4.54 -4.14 26.93
CA LEU A 124 -3.11 -4.32 26.76
C LEU A 124 -2.36 -3.21 27.49
N SER A 125 -1.29 -3.56 28.19
CA SER A 125 -0.36 -2.60 28.77
C SER A 125 0.70 -2.25 27.74
N LEU A 126 0.78 -0.98 27.36
CA LEU A 126 1.74 -0.46 26.38
C LEU A 126 2.65 0.57 27.04
N PRO A 127 3.93 0.66 26.65
CA PRO A 127 4.83 1.71 27.11
C PRO A 127 4.34 3.09 26.64
N TYR A 128 4.29 4.05 27.55
CA TYR A 128 3.88 5.43 27.28
C TYR A 128 4.97 6.40 27.67
N CYS A 129 5.27 7.37 26.81
CA CYS A 129 6.20 8.45 27.11
C CYS A 129 5.43 9.72 27.47
N GLU A 130 5.52 10.16 28.72
CA GLU A 130 4.86 11.40 29.19
C GLU A 130 5.43 12.65 28.51
N ASN A 131 6.74 12.68 28.26
CA ASN A 131 7.39 13.83 27.61
C ASN A 131 6.98 13.98 26.13
N CYS A 132 6.75 12.87 25.43
CA CYS A 132 6.30 12.87 24.03
C CYS A 132 4.78 12.82 23.90
N ASN A 133 4.06 12.64 25.00
CA ASN A 133 2.60 12.47 25.06
C ASN A 133 2.05 11.43 24.06
N ARG A 134 2.72 10.27 23.95
CA ARG A 134 2.32 9.19 23.03
C ARG A 134 2.70 7.79 23.53
N VAL A 135 1.98 6.78 23.02
CA VAL A 135 2.36 5.37 23.14
C VAL A 135 3.61 5.12 22.29
N LEU A 136 4.57 4.36 22.83
CA LEU A 136 5.77 3.98 22.10
C LEU A 136 5.50 2.72 21.28
N PRO A 137 5.68 2.75 19.95
CA PRO A 137 5.67 1.53 19.14
C PRO A 137 6.84 0.62 19.55
N ASP A 138 6.76 -0.66 19.18
CA ASP A 138 7.81 -1.64 19.48
C ASP A 138 9.21 -1.26 18.96
N ARG A 139 9.29 -0.39 17.94
CA ARG A 139 10.52 0.11 17.31
C ARG A 139 10.39 1.54 16.83
#